data_AF-A0A843RTQ0-F1
#
_entry.id   AF-A0A843RTQ0-F1
#
_cell.length_a   1.000
_cell.length_b   1.000
_cell.length_c   1.000
_cell.angle_alpha   90.00
_cell.angle_beta   90.00
_cell.angle_gamma   90.00
#
_symmetry.space_group_name_H-M   'P 1'
#
loop_
_entity.id
_entity.type
_entity.pdbx_description
1 polymer ?
#
loop_
_entity_poly.entity_id
_entity_poly.type
_entity_poly.pdbx_seq_one_letter_code
_entity_poly.pdbx_strand_id
1 'polypeptide(L)'
;MRKISEMAINQCIAELRAACRLPIEEPALDTLIEGLRPNFQRILDCSDGRKRWAGHGQRMRNNGRYIGAFANFFADHVSAAVVGRSELTRAFEIVREHCAVRADSGPLACEDPPVDARAAEELLKPVVPTRDPLHSGG
;
A
#
# COMPACT_ATOMS: atom_id res chain seq x y z
N MET A 1 -7.12 -22.09 15.71
CA MET A 1 -7.12 -20.65 16.10
C MET A 1 -7.05 -19.80 14.85
N ARG A 2 -7.93 -18.79 14.69
CA ARG A 2 -7.80 -17.81 13.60
C ARG A 2 -6.55 -16.96 13.87
N LYS A 3 -5.64 -16.85 12.90
CA LYS A 3 -4.41 -16.05 13.01
C LYS A 3 -4.75 -14.57 13.19
N ILE A 4 -3.94 -13.83 13.95
CA ILE A 4 -4.20 -12.41 14.25
C ILE A 4 -4.05 -11.59 12.96
N SER A 5 -3.08 -11.95 12.11
CA SER A 5 -2.90 -11.38 10.78
C SER A 5 -4.20 -11.42 9.95
N GLU A 6 -4.86 -12.57 9.86
CA GLU A 6 -6.11 -12.73 9.11
C GLU A 6 -7.25 -11.87 9.68
N MET A 7 -7.36 -11.79 11.00
CA MET A 7 -8.34 -10.92 11.64
C MET A 7 -8.06 -9.44 11.30
N ALA A 8 -6.79 -9.02 11.36
CA ALA A 8 -6.37 -7.67 11.08
C ALA A 8 -6.60 -7.28 9.60
N ILE A 9 -6.27 -8.17 8.67
CA ILE A 9 -6.54 -8.01 7.23
C ILE A 9 -8.05 -7.78 7.01
N ASN A 10 -8.90 -8.64 7.58
CA ASN A 10 -10.35 -8.52 7.43
C ASN A 10 -10.90 -7.20 7.98
N GLN A 11 -10.36 -6.71 9.11
CA GLN A 11 -10.74 -5.40 9.63
C GLN A 11 -10.31 -4.26 8.71
N CYS A 12 -9.09 -4.29 8.17
CA CYS A 12 -8.64 -3.28 7.22
C CYS A 12 -9.46 -3.29 5.92
N ILE A 13 -9.85 -4.46 5.42
CA ILE A 13 -10.74 -4.60 4.25
C ILE A 13 -12.12 -4.03 4.54
N ALA A 14 -12.70 -4.32 5.71
CA ALA A 14 -14.01 -3.79 6.09
C ALA A 14 -13.99 -2.25 6.10
N GLU A 15 -12.91 -1.66 6.60
CA GLU A 15 -12.72 -0.21 6.64
C GLU A 15 -12.51 0.40 5.25
N LEU A 16 -11.75 -0.28 4.40
CA LEU A 16 -11.57 0.10 2.99
C LEU A 16 -12.91 0.10 2.26
N ARG A 17 -13.68 -1.00 2.38
CA ARG A 17 -15.02 -1.12 1.77
C ARG A 17 -15.97 -0.06 2.32
N ALA A 18 -15.97 0.19 3.63
CA ALA A 18 -16.85 1.19 4.24
C ALA A 18 -16.56 2.63 3.77
N ALA A 19 -15.32 2.93 3.39
CA ALA A 19 -14.92 4.23 2.88
C ALA A 19 -15.10 4.39 1.36
N CYS A 20 -15.36 3.30 0.63
CA CYS A 20 -15.58 3.30 -0.81
C CYS A 20 -17.08 3.19 -1.12
N ARG A 21 -17.63 4.15 -1.87
CA ARG A 21 -19.06 4.16 -2.21
C ARG A 21 -19.37 3.26 -3.41
N LEU A 22 -18.42 3.14 -4.33
CA LEU A 22 -18.51 2.26 -5.48
C LEU A 22 -18.20 0.81 -5.09
N PRO A 23 -18.80 -0.18 -5.77
CA PRO A 23 -18.39 -1.57 -5.63
C PRO A 23 -16.92 -1.73 -6.01
N ILE A 24 -16.25 -2.72 -5.43
CA ILE A 24 -14.84 -3.03 -5.67
C ILE A 24 -14.76 -4.39 -6.33
N GLU A 25 -13.96 -4.51 -7.39
CA GLU A 25 -13.69 -5.81 -8.01
C GLU A 25 -12.98 -6.74 -7.03
N GLU A 26 -13.60 -7.88 -6.72
CA GLU A 26 -13.00 -8.88 -5.81
C GLU A 26 -11.59 -9.32 -6.27
N PRO A 27 -11.31 -9.58 -7.55
CA PRO A 27 -9.95 -9.94 -7.99
C PRO A 27 -8.90 -8.83 -7.74
N ALA A 28 -9.30 -7.56 -7.82
CA ALA A 28 -8.42 -6.43 -7.53
C ALA A 28 -8.12 -6.33 -6.03
N LEU A 29 -9.14 -6.56 -5.20
CA LEU A 29 -9.00 -6.61 -3.76
C LEU A 29 -8.15 -7.80 -3.31
N ASP A 30 -8.37 -8.98 -3.89
CA ASP A 30 -7.57 -10.19 -3.63
C ASP A 30 -6.09 -9.96 -3.93
N THR A 31 -5.78 -9.34 -5.08
CA THR A 31 -4.39 -8.97 -5.44
C THR A 31 -3.75 -8.07 -4.38
N LEU A 32 -4.48 -7.06 -3.89
CA LEU A 32 -4.00 -6.18 -2.83
C LEU A 32 -3.76 -6.96 -1.52
N ILE A 33 -4.68 -7.84 -1.15
CA ILE A 33 -4.58 -8.66 0.05
C ILE A 33 -3.39 -9.60 -0.03
N GLU A 34 -3.20 -10.29 -1.15
CA GLU A 34 -2.06 -11.18 -1.38
C GLU A 34 -0.73 -10.46 -1.23
N GLY A 35 -0.62 -9.24 -1.76
CA GLY A 35 0.58 -8.40 -1.59
C GLY A 35 0.84 -7.96 -0.14
N LEU A 36 -0.23 -7.72 0.64
CA LEU A 36 -0.11 -7.26 2.04
C LEU A 36 0.04 -8.40 3.05
N ARG A 37 -0.47 -9.58 2.74
CA ARG A 37 -0.57 -10.72 3.67
C ARG A 37 0.77 -11.10 4.31
N PRO A 38 1.90 -11.20 3.58
CA PRO A 38 3.20 -11.52 4.18
C PRO A 38 3.61 -10.51 5.26
N ASN A 39 3.34 -9.22 5.06
CA ASN A 39 3.66 -8.17 6.02
C ASN A 39 2.82 -8.28 7.30
N PHE A 40 1.52 -8.52 7.16
CA PHE A 40 0.63 -8.74 8.31
C PHE A 40 1.06 -9.98 9.10
N GLN A 41 1.39 -11.08 8.43
CA GLN A 41 1.87 -12.30 9.08
C GLN A 41 3.17 -12.05 9.84
N ARG A 42 4.16 -11.41 9.21
CA ARG A 42 5.44 -11.07 9.84
C ARG A 42 5.28 -10.19 11.09
N ILE A 43 4.37 -9.21 11.05
CA ILE A 43 4.20 -8.24 12.13
C ILE A 43 3.35 -8.81 13.28
N LEU A 44 2.31 -9.59 12.96
CA LEU A 44 1.24 -9.94 13.90
C LEU A 44 1.17 -11.41 14.30
N ASP A 45 1.79 -12.33 13.56
CA ASP A 45 1.81 -13.75 13.93
C ASP A 45 3.05 -14.12 14.74
N CYS A 46 3.42 -13.23 15.68
CA CYS A 46 4.45 -13.45 16.70
C CYS A 46 3.84 -13.44 18.11
N SER A 47 4.62 -13.79 19.13
CA SER A 47 4.19 -13.82 20.54
C SER A 47 3.57 -12.50 21.01
N ASP A 48 4.10 -11.36 20.56
CA ASP A 48 3.62 -10.02 20.91
C ASP A 48 2.59 -9.44 19.92
N GLY A 49 2.15 -10.22 18.91
CA GLY A 49 1.25 -9.75 17.85
C GLY A 49 -0.04 -9.11 18.36
N ARG A 50 -0.60 -9.63 19.47
CA ARG A 50 -1.79 -9.04 20.12
C ARG A 50 -1.53 -7.64 20.66
N LYS A 51 -0.39 -7.44 21.32
CA LYS A 51 0.00 -6.13 21.87
C LYS A 51 0.27 -5.14 20.74
N ARG A 52 0.95 -5.58 19.68
CA ARG A 52 1.19 -4.76 18.47
C ARG A 52 -0.11 -4.33 17.80
N TRP A 53 -1.07 -5.26 17.65
CA TRP A 53 -2.39 -4.92 17.11
C TRP A 53 -3.17 -3.95 18.01
N ALA A 54 -3.08 -4.11 19.34
CA ALA A 54 -3.71 -3.17 20.27
C ALA A 54 -3.13 -1.75 20.16
N GLY A 55 -1.81 -1.62 19.98
CA GLY A 55 -1.14 -0.33 19.84
C GLY A 55 -1.27 0.33 18.47
N HIS A 56 -1.24 -0.45 17.39
CA HIS A 56 -1.15 0.07 16.01
C HIS A 56 -2.37 -0.24 15.13
N GLY A 57 -3.27 -1.11 15.57
CA GLY A 57 -4.38 -1.59 14.75
C GLY A 57 -5.32 -0.47 14.31
N GLN A 58 -5.51 0.58 15.11
CA GLN A 58 -6.31 1.74 14.69
C GLN A 58 -5.66 2.48 13.51
N ARG A 59 -4.34 2.64 13.52
CA ARG A 59 -3.62 3.28 12.40
C ARG A 59 -3.75 2.44 11.13
N MET A 60 -3.63 1.11 11.26
CA MET A 60 -3.79 0.19 10.12
C MET A 60 -5.23 0.21 9.56
N ARG A 61 -6.25 0.26 10.43
CA ARG A 61 -7.65 0.45 10.02
C ARG A 61 -7.86 1.78 9.29
N ASN A 62 -7.27 2.87 9.80
CA ASN A 62 -7.33 4.17 9.14
C ASN A 62 -6.67 4.14 7.75
N ASN A 63 -5.53 3.45 7.60
CA ASN A 63 -4.92 3.24 6.28
C ASN A 63 -5.89 2.52 5.33
N GLY A 64 -6.61 1.49 5.81
CA GLY A 64 -7.69 0.86 5.06
C GLY A 64 -8.74 1.86 4.58
N ARG A 65 -9.28 2.69 5.50
CA ARG A 65 -10.24 3.76 5.15
C ARG A 65 -9.69 4.74 4.11
N TYR A 66 -8.43 5.16 4.24
CA TYR A 66 -7.80 6.08 3.28
C TYR A 66 -7.66 5.46 1.90
N ILE A 67 -7.23 4.20 1.81
CA ILE A 67 -7.17 3.47 0.53
C ILE A 67 -8.56 3.44 -0.09
N GLY A 68 -9.61 3.11 0.68
CA GLY A 68 -10.99 3.08 0.18
C GLY A 68 -11.46 4.44 -0.36
N ALA A 69 -11.20 5.51 0.38
CA ALA A 69 -11.57 6.86 -0.02
C ALA A 69 -10.83 7.33 -1.29
N PHE A 70 -9.52 7.07 -1.39
CA PHE A 70 -8.74 7.41 -2.58
C PHE A 70 -9.14 6.56 -3.79
N ALA A 71 -9.39 5.27 -3.60
CA ALA A 71 -9.82 4.40 -4.69
C ALA A 71 -11.18 4.83 -5.24
N ASN A 72 -12.12 5.22 -4.37
CA ASN A 72 -13.38 5.82 -4.77
C ASN A 72 -13.18 7.13 -5.55
N PHE A 73 -12.29 8.00 -5.08
CA PHE A 73 -11.96 9.26 -5.76
C PHE A 73 -11.39 9.01 -7.16
N PHE A 74 -10.47 8.05 -7.32
CA PHE A 74 -9.89 7.74 -8.63
C PHE A 74 -10.91 7.14 -9.59
N ALA A 75 -11.77 6.26 -9.11
CA ALA A 75 -12.85 5.70 -9.92
C ALA A 75 -13.86 6.79 -10.36
N ASP A 76 -14.26 7.68 -9.45
CA ASP A 76 -15.14 8.81 -9.75
C ASP A 76 -14.52 9.75 -10.79
N HIS A 77 -13.22 10.03 -10.67
CA HIS A 77 -12.47 10.89 -11.60
C HIS A 77 -12.44 10.36 -13.04
N VAL A 78 -12.48 9.03 -13.22
CA VAL A 78 -12.56 8.39 -14.54
C VAL A 78 -13.97 7.92 -14.90
N SER A 79 -14.98 8.31 -14.10
CA SER A 79 -16.38 7.89 -14.26
C SER A 79 -16.55 6.36 -14.33
N ALA A 80 -15.74 5.61 -13.59
CA ALA A 80 -15.86 4.16 -13.50
C ALA A 80 -17.06 3.77 -12.62
N ALA A 81 -17.77 2.71 -13.03
CA ALA A 81 -18.88 2.16 -12.26
C ALA A 81 -18.43 1.25 -11.10
N VAL A 82 -17.20 0.75 -11.16
CA VAL A 82 -16.59 -0.17 -10.20
C VAL A 82 -15.13 0.25 -9.99
N VAL A 83 -14.62 0.10 -8.76
CA VAL A 83 -13.20 0.27 -8.45
C VAL A 83 -12.44 -0.99 -8.88
N GLY A 84 -11.53 -0.83 -9.83
CA GLY A 84 -10.67 -1.89 -10.32
C GLY A 84 -9.26 -1.85 -9.70
N ARG A 85 -8.38 -2.64 -10.31
CA ARG A 85 -6.98 -2.78 -9.87
C ARG A 85 -6.20 -1.48 -9.95
N SER A 86 -6.40 -0.69 -10.99
CA SER A 86 -5.63 0.55 -11.22
C SER A 86 -5.87 1.57 -10.12
N GLU A 87 -7.14 1.77 -9.74
CA GLU A 87 -7.56 2.74 -8.72
C GLU A 87 -7.08 2.30 -7.33
N LEU A 88 -7.22 1.01 -7.00
CA LEU A 88 -6.71 0.45 -5.75
C LEU A 88 -5.19 0.52 -5.64
N THR A 89 -4.47 0.24 -6.73
CA THR A 89 -3.00 0.31 -6.75
C THR A 89 -2.53 1.73 -6.48
N ARG A 90 -3.10 2.72 -7.17
CA ARG A 90 -2.77 4.13 -6.98
C ARG A 90 -3.12 4.63 -5.58
N ALA A 91 -4.27 4.23 -5.06
CA ALA A 91 -4.69 4.54 -3.69
C ALA A 91 -3.72 3.94 -2.65
N PHE A 92 -3.28 2.71 -2.87
CA PHE A 92 -2.31 2.05 -2.01
C PHE A 92 -0.96 2.76 -2.03
N GLU A 93 -0.45 3.14 -3.21
CA GLU A 93 0.82 3.84 -3.36
C GLU A 93 0.86 5.15 -2.56
N ILE A 94 -0.19 5.97 -2.66
CA ILE A 94 -0.32 7.23 -1.91
C ILE A 94 -0.28 6.99 -0.39
N VAL A 95 -1.05 6.00 0.09
CA VAL A 95 -1.08 5.68 1.52
C VAL A 95 0.26 5.10 1.98
N ARG A 96 0.93 4.30 1.15
CA ARG A 96 2.25 3.74 1.42
C ARG A 96 3.31 4.84 1.54
N GLU A 97 3.36 5.78 0.59
CA GLU A 97 4.28 6.92 0.63
C GLU A 97 4.08 7.76 1.89
N HIS A 98 2.83 8.08 2.22
CA HIS A 98 2.51 8.81 3.44
C HIS A 98 2.87 8.05 4.72
N CYS A 99 2.79 6.72 4.70
CA CYS A 99 3.27 5.88 5.81
C CYS A 99 4.79 5.84 5.90
N ALA A 100 5.50 5.77 4.77
CA ALA A 100 6.96 5.75 4.71
C ALA A 100 7.56 7.03 5.29
N VAL A 101 7.05 8.21 4.89
CA VAL A 101 7.45 9.51 5.44
C VAL A 101 7.29 9.58 6.97
N ARG A 102 6.26 8.92 7.50
CA ARG A 102 6.01 8.87 8.95
C ARG A 102 6.81 7.80 9.69
N ALA A 103 7.21 6.73 9.01
CA ALA A 103 8.08 5.69 9.56
C ALA A 103 9.50 6.21 9.78
N ASP A 104 10.00 7.04 8.87
CA ASP A 104 11.28 7.75 9.05
C ASP A 104 11.24 8.77 10.20
N SER A 105 10.03 9.11 10.68
CA SER A 105 9.80 10.09 11.75
C SER A 105 9.42 9.45 13.09
N GLY A 106 9.43 8.12 13.24
CA GLY A 106 9.00 7.46 14.49
C GLY A 106 9.49 6.03 14.67
N PRO A 107 9.58 5.53 15.92
CA PRO A 107 10.22 4.26 16.24
C PRO A 107 9.28 3.08 15.92
N LEU A 108 9.23 2.69 14.64
CA LEU A 108 8.54 1.47 14.21
C LEU A 108 9.45 0.66 13.29
N ALA A 109 10.54 0.16 13.83
CA ALA A 109 11.27 -0.96 13.25
C ALA A 109 11.45 -2.01 14.35
N CYS A 110 10.82 -3.17 14.18
CA CYS A 110 11.45 -4.40 14.61
C CYS A 110 12.61 -4.56 13.62
N GLU A 111 13.83 -4.55 14.14
CA GLU A 111 15.09 -4.43 13.40
C GLU A 111 15.11 -5.18 12.06
N ASP A 112 15.05 -4.43 10.96
CA ASP A 112 15.64 -4.79 9.66
C ASP A 112 16.69 -3.70 9.39
N PRO A 113 17.87 -4.04 8.82
CA PRO A 113 18.97 -3.09 8.65
C PRO A 113 18.53 -1.90 7.79
N PRO A 114 19.09 -0.70 8.04
CA PRO A 114 18.70 0.50 7.31
C PRO A 114 18.90 0.26 5.82
N VAL A 115 17.82 0.46 5.05
CA VAL A 115 17.90 0.57 3.60
C VAL A 115 18.89 1.71 3.30
N ASP A 116 19.98 1.38 2.62
CA ASP A 116 20.99 2.36 2.24
C ASP A 116 20.33 3.43 1.35
N ALA A 117 20.14 4.62 1.91
CA ALA A 117 19.54 5.77 1.23
C ALA A 117 20.28 6.08 -0.08
N ARG A 118 21.56 5.72 -0.18
CA ARG A 118 22.39 5.89 -1.37
C ARG A 118 21.99 4.95 -2.51
N ALA A 119 21.50 3.74 -2.21
CA ALA A 119 20.98 2.79 -3.20
C ALA A 119 19.59 3.21 -3.71
N ALA A 120 18.78 3.86 -2.87
CA ALA A 120 17.49 4.42 -3.28
C ALA A 120 17.65 5.65 -4.21
N GLU A 121 18.66 6.50 -3.95
CA GLU A 121 18.97 7.64 -4.82
C GLU A 121 19.47 7.22 -6.21
N GLU A 122 20.18 6.09 -6.35
CA GLU A 122 20.61 5.61 -7.67
C GLU A 122 19.45 5.07 -8.52
N LEU A 123 18.42 4.47 -7.89
CA LEU A 123 17.22 3.99 -8.58
C LEU A 123 16.30 5.12 -9.07
N LEU A 124 16.37 6.30 -8.43
CA LEU A 124 15.56 7.47 -8.77
C LEU A 124 16.22 8.40 -9.79
N LYS A 125 17.45 8.10 -10.25
CA LYS A 125 18.06 8.86 -11.35
C LYS A 125 17.27 8.60 -12.63
N PRO A 126 16.71 9.63 -13.28
CA PRO A 126 16.03 9.44 -14.55
C PRO A 126 17.03 8.91 -15.59
N VAL A 127 16.71 7.76 -16.19
CA VAL A 127 17.37 7.31 -17.41
C VAL A 127 17.04 8.36 -18.48
N VAL A 128 17.99 9.22 -18.80
CA VAL A 128 17.91 10.07 -19.97
C VAL A 128 17.88 9.13 -21.18
N PRO A 129 16.82 9.11 -21.99
CA PRO A 129 16.86 8.37 -23.24
C PRO A 129 17.91 9.06 -24.12
N THR A 130 18.98 8.34 -24.44
CA THR A 130 19.94 8.78 -25.45
C THR A 130 19.16 8.96 -26.75
N ARG A 131 18.99 10.21 -27.20
CA ARG A 131 18.51 10.48 -28.55
C ARG A 131 19.57 9.95 -29.51
N ASP A 132 19.24 8.90 -30.25
CA ASP A 132 20.02 8.49 -31.41
C ASP A 132 20.13 9.68 -32.39
N PRO A 133 21.34 10.09 -32.80
CA PRO A 133 21.46 11.05 -33.87
C PRO A 133 21.05 10.37 -35.18
N LEU A 134 19.91 10.83 -35.70
CA LEU A 134 19.49 10.71 -37.09
C LEU A 134 20.71 10.79 -38.02
N HIS A 135 21.00 9.70 -38.73
CA HIS A 135 21.86 9.75 -39.92
C HIS A 135 21.13 10.57 -40.98
N SER A 136 21.50 11.85 -41.06
CA SER A 136 21.21 12.69 -42.22
C SER A 136 22.09 12.23 -43.38
N GLY A 137 21.44 11.97 -44.52
CA GLY A 137 22.12 11.76 -45.80
C GLY A 137 22.88 13.01 -46.26
N GLY A 138 23.89 12.74 -47.09
CA GLY A 138 24.75 13.68 -47.79
C GLY A 138 25.86 12.92 -48.48
#